data_AF-X6NTC9-F1
#
_entry.id   AF-X6NTC9-F1
#
_cell.length_a   1.000
_cell.length_b   1.000
_cell.length_c   1.000
_cell.angle_alpha   90.00
_cell.angle_beta   90.00
_cell.angle_gamma   90.00
#
_symmetry.space_group_name_H-M   'P 1'
#
loop_
_entity.id
_entity.type
_entity.pdbx_description
1 polymer ?
#
loop_
_entity_poly.entity_id
_entity_poly.type
_entity_poly.pdbx_seq_one_letter_code
_entity_poly.pdbx_strand_id
1 'polypeptide(L)'
;MHVFHIGVLCFSGHIISAVHLHRILNIIKKTQCKIVLSTTWRLRSDLKQRIFEAFAQAMADEMDGDRKVEKKVDKKVDVYEHIIGQTPDFRHLRPRAFEIMAFIDAVKTFPDYDLRDWVAIDDSNLYAACTQEKLKQQLKDHFVRCNTHVGITEEIMETIIAKLNHGPDECHLSRTVNKISF
;
A
#
# COMPACT_ATOMS: atom_id res chain seq x y z
N MET A 1 13.85 19.86 2.18
CA MET A 1 12.51 19.24 2.02
C MET A 1 12.74 17.75 1.86
N HIS A 2 12.20 16.91 2.73
CA HIS A 2 12.21 15.47 2.48
C HIS A 2 11.25 15.17 1.32
N VAL A 3 11.76 14.50 0.29
CA VAL A 3 10.94 13.96 -0.79
C VAL A 3 10.29 12.69 -0.24
N PHE A 4 8.97 12.65 -0.21
CA PHE A 4 8.22 11.47 0.24
C PHE A 4 7.94 10.60 -0.96
N HIS A 5 8.16 9.30 -0.83
CA HIS A 5 7.77 8.35 -1.87
C HIS A 5 6.42 7.74 -1.53
N ILE A 6 5.57 7.68 -2.54
CA ILE A 6 4.19 7.26 -2.40
C ILE A 6 3.96 6.21 -3.48
N GLY A 7 3.36 5.10 -3.06
CA GLY A 7 2.77 4.13 -3.98
C GLY A 7 1.32 3.91 -3.60
N VAL A 8 0.36 4.40 -4.38
CA VAL A 8 -1.05 4.03 -4.14
C VAL A 8 -1.41 2.81 -4.96
N LEU A 9 -1.95 1.80 -4.27
CA LEU A 9 -2.30 0.48 -4.79
C LEU A 9 -3.82 0.35 -4.88
N CYS A 10 -4.32 0.16 -6.10
CA CYS A 10 -5.76 0.14 -6.39
C CYS A 10 -6.26 -1.27 -6.78
N PHE A 11 -6.67 -2.10 -5.82
CA PHE A 11 -7.22 -3.43 -6.08
C PHE A 11 -8.44 -3.74 -5.20
N SER A 12 -9.36 -4.53 -5.75
CA SER A 12 -10.58 -4.92 -5.06
C SER A 12 -10.27 -5.88 -3.89
N GLY A 13 -10.82 -5.59 -2.72
CA GLY A 13 -10.67 -6.44 -1.54
C GLY A 13 -11.26 -7.85 -1.71
N HIS A 14 -12.11 -8.05 -2.72
CA HIS A 14 -12.66 -9.36 -3.06
C HIS A 14 -11.63 -10.31 -3.70
N ILE A 15 -10.50 -9.79 -4.19
CA ILE A 15 -9.52 -10.55 -4.97
C ILE A 15 -8.21 -10.75 -4.19
N ILE A 16 -8.16 -10.35 -2.92
CA ILE A 16 -7.01 -10.67 -2.05
C ILE A 16 -6.86 -12.17 -1.92
N SER A 17 -5.69 -12.65 -2.34
CA SER A 17 -5.22 -14.02 -2.16
C SER A 17 -3.91 -13.99 -1.37
N ALA A 18 -3.44 -15.16 -0.93
CA ALA A 18 -2.13 -15.29 -0.27
C ALA A 18 -0.98 -14.70 -1.11
N VAL A 19 -1.03 -14.88 -2.44
CA VAL A 19 -0.03 -14.34 -3.37
C VAL A 19 0.00 -12.81 -3.33
N HIS A 20 -1.16 -12.14 -3.30
CA HIS A 20 -1.22 -10.68 -3.19
C HIS A 20 -0.60 -10.18 -1.90
N LEU A 21 -0.81 -10.88 -0.80
CA LEU A 21 -0.30 -10.50 0.51
C LEU A 21 1.21 -10.72 0.63
N HIS A 22 1.73 -11.83 0.08
CA HIS A 22 3.18 -12.02 -0.06
C HIS A 22 3.83 -10.87 -0.85
N ARG A 23 3.18 -10.40 -1.92
CA ARG A 23 3.69 -9.25 -2.68
C ARG A 23 3.67 -7.96 -1.86
N ILE A 24 2.63 -7.70 -1.08
CA ILE A 24 2.60 -6.52 -0.19
C ILE A 24 3.68 -6.64 0.90
N LEU A 25 3.88 -7.84 1.47
CA LEU A 25 4.97 -8.08 2.41
C LEU A 25 6.34 -7.81 1.79
N ASN A 26 6.57 -8.23 0.55
CA ASN A 26 7.81 -7.96 -0.16
C ASN A 26 8.04 -6.47 -0.37
N ILE A 27 6.99 -5.71 -0.68
CA ILE A 27 7.06 -4.24 -0.74
C ILE A 27 7.50 -3.69 0.61
N ILE A 28 6.82 -4.06 1.71
CA ILE A 28 7.15 -3.58 3.06
C ILE A 28 8.59 -3.95 3.44
N LYS A 29 9.03 -5.19 3.20
CA LYS A 29 10.38 -5.65 3.53
C LYS A 29 11.45 -4.87 2.76
N LYS A 30 11.27 -4.69 1.45
CA LYS A 30 12.28 -4.06 0.58
C LYS A 30 12.35 -2.54 0.71
N THR A 31 11.28 -1.90 1.20
CA THR A 31 11.15 -0.42 1.21
C THR A 31 10.97 0.15 2.61
N GLN A 32 10.69 -0.69 3.61
CA GLN A 32 10.30 -0.29 4.97
C GLN A 32 9.06 0.63 5.00
N CYS A 33 8.27 0.64 3.92
CA CYS A 33 7.09 1.49 3.83
C CYS A 33 6.00 1.06 4.82
N LYS A 34 5.11 2.00 5.11
CA LYS A 34 3.93 1.80 5.92
C LYS A 34 2.68 1.63 5.07
N ILE A 35 1.74 0.78 5.51
CA ILE A 35 0.47 0.57 4.81
C ILE A 35 -0.61 1.47 5.40
N VAL A 36 -1.29 2.20 4.52
CA VAL A 36 -2.48 3.00 4.83
C VAL A 36 -3.68 2.29 4.23
N LEU A 37 -4.68 2.01 5.07
CA LEU A 37 -5.92 1.40 4.61
C LEU A 37 -6.95 2.48 4.31
N SER A 38 -7.44 2.51 3.08
CA SER A 38 -8.51 3.42 2.68
C SER A 38 -9.87 3.08 3.29
N THR A 39 -10.84 3.95 3.02
CA THR A 39 -12.20 3.94 3.61
C THR A 39 -12.98 2.64 3.40
N THR A 40 -12.76 1.90 2.32
CA THR A 40 -13.38 0.57 2.11
C THR A 40 -13.02 -0.41 3.25
N TRP A 41 -11.77 -0.36 3.72
CA TRP A 41 -11.26 -1.24 4.77
C TRP A 41 -11.68 -0.82 6.18
N ARG A 42 -12.06 0.44 6.36
CA ARG A 42 -12.66 0.95 7.61
C ARG A 42 -14.08 0.42 7.81
N LEU A 43 -14.88 0.39 6.73
CA LEU A 43 -16.30 0.02 6.80
C LEU A 43 -16.54 -1.49 6.83
N ARG A 44 -15.55 -2.29 6.44
CA ARG A 44 -15.62 -3.76 6.33
C ARG A 44 -14.63 -4.40 7.32
N SER A 45 -15.02 -4.50 8.59
CA SER A 45 -14.17 -5.09 9.65
C SER A 45 -13.75 -6.53 9.33
N ASP A 46 -14.60 -7.27 8.62
CA ASP A 46 -14.33 -8.62 8.14
C ASP A 46 -13.21 -8.64 7.08
N LEU A 47 -13.22 -7.71 6.12
CA LEU A 47 -12.15 -7.58 5.12
C LEU A 47 -10.84 -7.13 5.76
N LYS A 48 -10.91 -6.22 6.74
CA LYS A 48 -9.75 -5.81 7.54
C LYS A 48 -9.17 -7.01 8.28
N GLN A 49 -9.99 -7.78 8.99
CA GLN A 49 -9.52 -8.95 9.72
C GLN A 49 -8.88 -9.98 8.79
N ARG A 50 -9.47 -10.24 7.63
CA ARG A 50 -8.88 -11.14 6.61
C ARG A 50 -7.52 -10.66 6.13
N ILE A 51 -7.34 -9.36 5.89
CA ILE A 51 -6.03 -8.79 5.56
C ILE A 51 -5.04 -9.05 6.70
N PHE A 52 -5.42 -8.76 7.93
CA PHE A 52 -4.54 -8.86 9.09
C PHE A 52 -4.13 -10.31 9.36
N GLU A 53 -5.08 -11.24 9.36
CA GLU A 53 -4.82 -12.67 9.54
C GLU A 53 -3.91 -13.20 8.45
N ALA A 54 -4.17 -12.81 7.20
CA ALA A 54 -3.39 -13.32 6.09
C ALA A 54 -2.02 -12.64 5.94
N PHE A 55 -1.84 -11.40 6.44
CA PHE A 55 -0.52 -10.82 6.70
C PHE A 55 0.23 -11.58 7.78
N ALA A 56 -0.41 -11.86 8.91
CA ALA A 56 0.20 -12.59 10.02
C ALA A 56 0.66 -13.98 9.56
N GLN A 57 -0.20 -14.69 8.82
CA GLN A 57 0.12 -16.00 8.26
C GLN A 57 1.31 -15.91 7.30
N ALA A 58 1.28 -14.98 6.36
CA ALA A 58 2.35 -14.83 5.39
C ALA A 58 3.70 -14.43 6.01
N MET A 59 3.69 -13.66 7.10
CA MET A 59 4.91 -13.40 7.88
C MET A 59 5.40 -14.63 8.64
N ALA A 60 4.48 -15.47 9.14
CA ALA A 60 4.82 -16.71 9.84
C ALA A 60 5.42 -17.77 8.88
N ASP A 61 4.83 -17.95 7.69
CA ASP A 61 5.29 -18.91 6.68
C ASP A 61 6.75 -18.63 6.26
N GLU A 62 7.10 -17.34 6.13
CA GLU A 62 8.46 -16.89 5.83
C GLU A 62 9.45 -17.17 6.97
N MET A 63 8.99 -17.10 8.23
CA MET A 63 9.85 -17.41 9.38
C MET A 63 10.15 -18.91 9.51
N ASP A 64 9.24 -19.77 9.07
CA ASP A 64 9.40 -21.23 9.10
C ASP A 64 10.24 -21.74 7.91
N GLY A 65 10.28 -21.03 6.78
CA GLY A 65 11.08 -21.40 5.60
C GLY A 65 12.60 -21.45 5.83
N ASP A 66 13.12 -20.64 6.76
CA ASP A 66 14.56 -20.54 7.07
C ASP A 66 14.99 -21.35 8.31
N ARG A 67 14.05 -21.93 9.07
CA ARG A 67 14.36 -22.68 10.29
C ARG A 67 13.99 -24.15 10.18
N LYS A 68 15.00 -24.98 9.87
CA LYS A 68 15.00 -26.38 10.28
C LYS A 68 14.96 -26.47 11.82
N VAL A 69 13.78 -26.79 12.35
CA VAL A 69 13.55 -27.52 13.60
C VAL A 69 14.34 -27.02 14.83
N GLU A 70 14.10 -25.79 15.29
CA GLU A 70 14.38 -25.46 16.69
C GLU A 70 13.25 -24.60 17.27
N LYS A 71 12.56 -25.19 18.27
CA LYS A 71 11.54 -24.64 19.17
C LYS A 71 10.70 -23.47 18.64
N LYS A 72 9.42 -23.76 18.34
CA LYS A 72 8.34 -22.77 18.23
C LYS A 72 8.34 -21.85 19.46
N VAL A 73 8.98 -20.70 19.33
CA VAL A 73 8.67 -19.54 20.15
C VAL A 73 7.44 -18.94 19.49
N ASP A 74 6.35 -18.79 20.24
CA ASP A 74 5.13 -18.09 19.80
C ASP A 74 5.45 -16.61 19.55
N LYS A 75 6.19 -16.32 18.48
CA LYS A 75 6.48 -14.96 18.07
C LYS A 75 5.24 -14.44 17.38
N LYS A 76 4.36 -13.83 18.17
CA LYS A 76 3.17 -13.15 17.65
C LYS A 76 3.63 -12.04 16.71
N VAL A 77 3.32 -12.18 15.44
CA VAL A 77 3.57 -11.15 14.42
C VAL A 77 2.68 -9.96 14.75
N ASP A 78 3.29 -8.80 15.02
CA ASP A 78 2.54 -7.57 15.23
C ASP A 78 2.30 -6.85 13.90
N VAL A 79 1.17 -7.17 13.26
CA VAL A 79 0.74 -6.56 12.00
C VAL A 79 0.49 -5.04 12.18
N TYR A 80 0.22 -4.56 13.39
CA TYR A 80 -0.06 -3.15 13.64
C TYR A 80 1.18 -2.28 13.49
N GLU A 81 2.39 -2.82 13.61
CA GLU A 81 3.62 -2.07 13.33
C GLU A 81 3.71 -1.63 11.86
N HIS A 82 3.05 -2.34 10.95
CA HIS A 82 3.09 -2.08 9.51
C HIS A 82 1.86 -1.33 8.99
N ILE A 83 0.76 -1.32 9.74
CA ILE A 83 -0.50 -0.68 9.36
C ILE A 83 -0.76 0.52 10.25
N ILE A 84 -0.66 1.72 9.67
CA ILE A 84 -0.50 2.95 10.46
C ILE A 84 -1.81 3.60 10.86
N GLY A 85 -2.93 3.14 10.30
CA GLY A 85 -4.25 3.56 10.70
C GLY A 85 -5.27 3.47 9.58
N GLN A 86 -6.31 4.29 9.72
CA GLN A 86 -7.46 4.33 8.82
C GLN A 86 -7.75 5.77 8.44
N THR A 87 -8.08 5.97 7.16
CA THR A 87 -8.44 7.30 6.66
C THR A 87 -9.74 7.81 7.28
N PRO A 88 -9.90 9.13 7.48
CA PRO A 88 -11.16 9.73 7.90
C PRO A 88 -12.26 9.49 6.87
N ASP A 89 -13.51 9.65 7.29
CA ASP A 89 -14.69 9.55 6.43
C ASP A 89 -15.24 10.94 6.13
N PHE A 90 -15.13 11.38 4.88
CA PHE A 90 -15.70 12.64 4.43
C PHE A 90 -17.11 12.46 3.86
N ARG A 91 -17.79 11.33 4.10
CA ARG A 91 -19.19 11.04 3.74
C ARG A 91 -19.53 11.39 2.29
N HIS A 92 -18.60 11.10 1.38
CA HIS A 92 -18.69 11.40 -0.06
C HIS A 92 -18.67 12.89 -0.44
N LEU A 93 -18.46 13.81 0.52
CA LEU A 93 -18.32 15.24 0.24
C LEU A 93 -17.00 15.57 -0.47
N ARG A 94 -16.02 14.66 -0.39
CA ARG A 94 -14.72 14.77 -1.03
C ARG A 94 -14.33 13.44 -1.68
N PRO A 95 -13.55 13.46 -2.77
CA PRO A 95 -12.93 12.24 -3.29
C PRO A 95 -12.08 11.55 -2.23
N ARG A 96 -12.05 10.22 -2.24
CA ARG A 96 -11.32 9.40 -1.25
C ARG A 96 -9.81 9.68 -1.20
N ALA A 97 -9.23 10.20 -2.28
CA ALA A 97 -7.84 10.67 -2.27
C ALA A 97 -7.59 11.75 -1.20
N PHE A 98 -8.58 12.61 -0.93
CA PHE A 98 -8.47 13.62 0.13
C PHE A 98 -8.46 12.99 1.52
N GLU A 99 -9.20 11.91 1.73
CA GLU A 99 -9.20 11.20 3.02
C GLU A 99 -7.81 10.61 3.30
N ILE A 100 -7.19 9.99 2.28
CA ILE A 100 -5.81 9.49 2.36
C ILE A 100 -4.85 10.65 2.67
N MET A 101 -4.90 11.73 1.91
CA MET A 101 -3.98 12.86 2.12
C MET A 101 -4.17 13.52 3.50
N ALA A 102 -5.42 13.70 3.94
CA ALA A 102 -5.71 14.26 5.26
C ALA A 102 -5.17 13.36 6.39
N PHE A 103 -5.29 12.04 6.25
CA PHE A 103 -4.73 11.09 7.20
C PHE A 103 -3.21 11.19 7.25
N ILE A 104 -2.55 11.20 6.09
CA ILE A 104 -1.10 11.32 5.98
C ILE A 104 -0.60 12.64 6.60
N ASP A 105 -1.27 13.75 6.30
CA ASP A 105 -0.91 15.06 6.86
C ASP A 105 -1.10 15.10 8.38
N ALA A 106 -2.13 14.43 8.92
CA ALA A 106 -2.29 14.28 10.36
C ALA A 106 -1.17 13.43 10.99
N VAL A 107 -0.84 12.27 10.39
CA VAL A 107 0.22 11.37 10.90
C VAL A 107 1.59 12.07 10.94
N LYS A 108 1.90 12.94 9.97
CA LYS A 108 3.14 13.75 9.99
C LYS A 108 3.26 14.69 11.18
N THR A 109 2.16 15.01 11.87
CA THR A 109 2.19 15.86 13.06
C THR A 109 2.48 15.08 14.34
N PHE A 110 2.55 13.74 14.28
CA PHE A 110 2.82 12.93 15.45
C PHE A 110 4.31 13.01 15.82
N PRO A 111 4.65 13.42 17.06
CA PRO A 111 6.02 13.76 17.44
C PRO A 111 6.99 12.57 17.38
N ASP A 112 6.49 11.35 17.51
CA ASP A 112 7.29 10.11 17.54
C ASP A 112 7.14 9.28 16.26
N TYR A 113 6.60 9.87 15.18
CA TYR A 113 6.24 9.14 13.96
C TYR A 113 6.94 9.68 12.71
N ASP A 114 8.04 9.03 12.31
CA ASP A 114 8.77 9.36 11.07
C ASP A 114 8.19 8.59 9.88
N LEU A 115 7.10 9.11 9.30
CA LEU A 115 6.50 8.53 8.09
C LEU A 115 7.27 8.97 6.84
N ARG A 116 8.23 8.14 6.41
CA ARG A 116 9.01 8.40 5.18
C ARG A 116 8.30 7.94 3.91
N ASP A 117 7.89 6.68 3.92
CA ASP A 117 7.38 6.00 2.74
C ASP A 117 6.09 5.25 3.09
N TRP A 118 5.09 5.33 2.21
CA TRP A 118 3.81 4.67 2.46
C TRP A 118 3.12 4.21 1.20
N VAL A 119 2.28 3.19 1.40
CA VAL A 119 1.43 2.62 0.38
C VAL A 119 -0.02 2.66 0.84
N ALA A 120 -0.88 3.35 0.10
CA ALA A 120 -2.33 3.26 0.34
C ALA A 120 -2.91 2.09 -0.44
N ILE A 121 -3.76 1.30 0.22
CA ILE A 121 -4.52 0.22 -0.41
C ILE A 121 -5.98 0.68 -0.58
N ASP A 122 -6.45 0.74 -1.82
CA ASP A 122 -7.77 1.20 -2.22
C ASP A 122 -8.40 0.28 -3.24
N ASP A 123 -9.73 0.24 -3.32
CA ASP A 123 -10.48 -0.50 -4.34
C ASP A 123 -11.07 0.39 -5.44
N SER A 124 -10.80 1.70 -5.38
CA SER A 124 -11.30 2.70 -6.31
C SER A 124 -10.21 3.42 -7.09
N ASN A 125 -10.51 3.84 -8.32
CA ASN A 125 -9.62 4.68 -9.12
C ASN A 125 -9.59 6.11 -8.57
N LEU A 126 -8.75 6.33 -7.56
CA LEU A 126 -8.62 7.61 -6.86
C LEU A 126 -8.18 8.77 -7.78
N TYR A 127 -7.46 8.46 -8.86
CA TYR A 127 -7.04 9.46 -9.84
C TYR A 127 -8.21 9.96 -10.69
N ALA A 128 -9.04 9.04 -11.19
CA ALA A 128 -10.18 9.39 -12.04
C ALA A 128 -11.24 10.22 -11.28
N ALA A 129 -11.40 9.96 -9.99
CA ALA A 129 -12.33 10.70 -9.13
C ALA A 129 -11.83 12.08 -8.69
N CYS A 130 -10.55 12.41 -8.93
CA CYS A 130 -9.96 13.67 -8.48
C CYS A 130 -10.11 14.77 -9.54
N THR A 131 -10.97 15.76 -9.26
CA THR A 131 -11.18 16.94 -10.12
C THR A 131 -10.21 18.10 -9.82
N GLN A 132 -9.51 18.06 -8.68
CA GLN A 132 -8.56 19.11 -8.30
C GLN A 132 -7.19 18.84 -8.93
N GLU A 133 -6.77 19.69 -9.87
CA GLU A 133 -5.54 19.48 -10.66
C GLU A 133 -4.26 19.43 -9.81
N LYS A 134 -4.16 20.24 -8.75
CA LYS A 134 -3.01 20.19 -7.83
C LYS A 134 -2.87 18.81 -7.17
N LEU A 135 -3.97 18.28 -6.63
CA LEU A 135 -3.98 16.96 -6.01
C LEU A 135 -3.75 15.89 -7.07
N LYS A 136 -4.41 15.97 -8.22
CA LYS A 136 -4.23 15.02 -9.33
C LYS A 136 -2.78 14.95 -9.80
N GLN A 137 -2.06 16.07 -9.87
CA GLN A 137 -0.63 16.10 -10.16
C GLN A 137 0.18 15.44 -9.04
N GLN A 138 -0.11 15.75 -7.77
CA GLN A 138 0.49 15.06 -6.61
C GLN A 138 0.20 13.55 -6.58
N LEU A 139 -0.92 13.09 -7.12
CA LEU A 139 -1.23 11.66 -7.21
C LEU A 139 -0.56 11.03 -8.43
N LYS A 140 -0.43 11.74 -9.54
CA LYS A 140 0.07 11.19 -10.82
C LYS A 140 1.42 10.51 -10.70
N ASP A 141 2.35 11.14 -9.99
CA ASP A 141 3.74 10.68 -9.92
C ASP A 141 3.95 9.56 -8.87
N HIS A 142 2.89 9.30 -8.11
CA HIS A 142 2.85 8.58 -6.84
C HIS A 142 1.86 7.40 -6.85
N PHE A 143 1.18 7.16 -7.98
CA PHE A 143 0.22 6.07 -8.14
C PHE A 143 0.82 4.90 -8.92
N VAL A 144 0.59 3.68 -8.40
CA VAL A 144 0.79 2.46 -9.17
C VAL A 144 -0.57 1.78 -9.33
N ARG A 145 -1.13 1.92 -10.53
CA ARG A 145 -2.42 1.31 -10.85
C ARG A 145 -2.24 -0.16 -11.09
N CYS A 146 -3.16 -0.96 -10.56
CA CYS A 146 -3.31 -2.35 -10.95
C CYS A 146 -4.69 -2.62 -11.51
N ASN A 147 -4.79 -3.66 -12.32
CA ASN A 147 -6.07 -4.14 -12.82
C ASN A 147 -6.87 -4.71 -11.65
N THR A 148 -8.12 -4.27 -11.46
CA THR A 148 -8.94 -4.68 -10.33
C THR A 148 -9.28 -6.17 -10.31
N HIS A 149 -9.27 -6.85 -11.46
CA HIS A 149 -9.53 -8.29 -11.60
C HIS A 149 -8.29 -9.15 -11.35
N VAL A 150 -7.09 -8.58 -11.56
CA VAL A 150 -5.83 -9.30 -11.43
C VAL A 150 -5.16 -9.01 -10.09
N GLY A 151 -5.25 -7.78 -9.59
CA GLY A 151 -4.56 -7.32 -8.40
C GLY A 151 -3.08 -7.01 -8.65
N ILE A 152 -2.27 -7.15 -7.59
CA ILE A 152 -0.83 -6.85 -7.60
C ILE A 152 -0.10 -7.99 -8.31
N THR A 153 0.50 -7.73 -9.47
CA THR A 153 1.42 -8.67 -10.14
C THR A 153 2.86 -8.48 -9.63
N GLU A 154 3.78 -9.37 -10.01
CA GLU A 154 5.24 -9.21 -9.80
C GLU A 154 5.73 -7.87 -10.35
N GLU A 155 5.35 -7.53 -11.58
CA GLU A 155 5.74 -6.28 -12.24
C GLU A 155 5.26 -5.03 -11.48
N ILE A 156 4.02 -5.06 -10.98
CA ILE A 156 3.45 -3.96 -10.20
C ILE A 156 4.17 -3.85 -8.87
N MET A 157 4.44 -4.97 -8.19
CA MET A 157 5.21 -5.02 -6.95
C MET A 157 6.59 -4.38 -7.12
N GLU A 158 7.36 -4.79 -8.14
CA GLU A 158 8.68 -4.25 -8.42
C GLU A 158 8.63 -2.76 -8.83
N THR A 159 7.58 -2.33 -9.55
CA THR A 159 7.36 -0.91 -9.84
C THR A 159 7.14 -0.08 -8.57
N ILE A 160 6.37 -0.61 -7.61
CA ILE A 160 6.15 0.05 -6.31
C ILE A 160 7.47 0.15 -5.55
N ILE A 161 8.22 -0.95 -5.47
CA ILE A 161 9.53 -0.99 -4.80
C ILE A 161 10.47 0.05 -5.41
N ALA A 162 10.58 0.10 -6.74
CA ALA A 162 11.44 1.04 -7.43
C ALA A 162 11.05 2.50 -7.12
N LYS A 163 9.75 2.82 -7.15
CA LYS A 163 9.26 4.16 -6.81
C LYS A 163 9.55 4.57 -5.37
N LEU A 164 9.43 3.63 -4.43
CA LEU A 164 9.67 3.88 -3.02
C LEU A 164 11.18 4.03 -2.71
N ASN A 165 12.05 3.31 -3.43
CA ASN A 165 13.50 3.37 -3.19
C ASN A 165 14.22 4.50 -3.93
N HIS A 166 13.73 4.94 -5.10
CA HIS A 166 14.47 5.81 -6.02
C HIS A 166 13.81 7.15 -6.34
N GLY A 167 12.61 7.43 -5.83
CA GLY A 167 11.93 8.66 -6.19
C GLY A 167 11.17 8.62 -7.52
N PRO A 168 10.27 9.59 -7.75
CA PRO A 168 9.58 9.73 -9.03
C PRO A 168 10.53 10.07 -10.18
N ASP A 169 11.69 10.69 -9.91
CA ASP A 169 12.60 11.24 -10.92
C ASP A 169 13.55 10.19 -11.55
N GLU A 170 13.88 9.10 -10.85
CA GLU A 170 14.80 8.06 -11.38
C GLU A 170 14.08 6.87 -12.05
N CYS A 171 12.75 6.77 -11.90
CA CYS A 171 11.97 5.63 -12.40
C CYS A 171 11.73 5.64 -13.93
N HIS A 172 12.38 6.53 -14.69
CA HIS A 172 12.28 6.60 -16.15
C HIS A 172 13.05 5.50 -16.91
N LEU A 173 13.87 4.70 -16.21
CA LEU A 173 14.65 3.63 -16.82
C LEU A 173 13.88 2.31 -17.08
N SER A 174 12.62 2.18 -16.66
CA SER A 174 11.80 0.97 -16.95
C SER A 174 10.88 1.08 -18.17
N ARG A 175 10.97 2.16 -18.97
CA ARG A 175 10.08 2.42 -20.13
C ARG A 175 10.23 1.46 -21.34
N THR A 176 10.78 0.27 -21.16
CA THR A 176 10.84 -0.78 -22.20
C THR A 176 9.90 -1.94 -21.89
N VAL A 177 8.72 -1.68 -21.30
CA VAL A 177 7.64 -2.67 -21.28
C VAL A 177 6.37 -2.06 -21.87
N ASN A 178 5.94 -2.70 -22.95
CA ASN A 178 4.84 -2.44 -23.87
C ASN A 178 3.73 -1.47 -23.41
N LYS A 179 3.46 -0.50 -24.29
CA LYS A 179 2.18 0.20 -24.37
C LYS A 179 1.04 -0.83 -24.39
N ILE A 180 0.36 -1.02 -23.27
CA ILE A 180 -1.02 -1.50 -23.29
C ILE A 180 -1.88 -0.25 -23.52
N SER A 181 -2.26 -0.05 -24.77
CA SER A 181 -3.32 0.87 -25.15
C SER A 181 -4.64 0.39 -24.52
N PHE A 182 -5.30 1.28 -23.79
CA PHE A 182 -6.74 1.18 -23.52
C PHE A 182 -7.49 1.95 -24.59
#